data_AF-A0A9P5RB68-F1
#
_entry.id   AF-A0A9P5RB68-F1
#
_cell.length_a   1.000
_cell.length_b   1.000
_cell.length_c   1.000
_cell.angle_alpha   90.00
_cell.angle_beta   90.00
_cell.angle_gamma   90.00
#
_symmetry.space_group_name_H-M   'P 1'
#
loop_
_entity.id
_entity.type
_entity.pdbx_description
1 polymer ?
#
loop_
_entity_poly.entity_id
_entity_poly.type
_entity_poly.pdbx_seq_one_letter_code
_entity_poly.pdbx_strand_id
1 'polypeptide(L)'
;KEAGEETEAKEAGEAKAEEDEEAVVVDQSAIKSKQIEKPSIAAGSSSDDEDNNNDEEEEIELSFSFSNKRLCDRWLDNLFMVLYEDLRQYTIWRAEVQHFRAVNAPYRKSGTDWEIYGDLATRLHHREEAKDAYQRCAEQKFSAKALLRLLEIYSDECNLHRAMEVAIKLCVYQERWYHETIFPTAIAYNMNKLIQSEGLAKVQNTLIALNASPAVFKLMSRYLNRAKTFDVPGSGR
;
A
#
# COMPACT_ATOMS: atom_id res chain seq x y z
N LYS A 1 70.00 -26.79 4.24
CA LYS A 1 68.67 -26.38 3.73
C LYS A 1 67.91 -25.88 4.94
N GLU A 2 67.80 -24.56 5.00
CA GLU A 2 67.43 -23.76 6.17
C GLU A 2 65.95 -23.92 6.54
N ALA A 3 65.70 -23.97 7.84
CA ALA A 3 64.46 -23.65 8.56
C ALA A 3 64.81 -23.83 10.06
N GLY A 4 64.46 -22.98 11.01
CA GLY A 4 63.68 -21.76 11.00
C GLY A 4 63.96 -21.00 12.29
N GLU A 5 63.66 -19.71 12.21
CA GLU A 5 63.97 -18.62 13.11
C GLU A 5 62.97 -18.55 14.28
N GLU A 6 63.50 -18.21 15.47
CA GLU A 6 62.74 -17.86 16.67
C GLU A 6 62.01 -16.52 16.48
N THR A 7 60.83 -16.33 17.09
CA THR A 7 60.61 -15.36 18.18
C THR A 7 59.12 -15.16 18.50
N GLU A 8 58.81 -15.23 19.79
CA GLU A 8 57.56 -14.75 20.41
C GLU A 8 57.47 -13.22 20.38
N ALA A 9 56.27 -12.68 20.21
CA ALA A 9 55.94 -11.31 20.59
C ALA A 9 54.51 -11.23 21.17
N LYS A 10 54.42 -10.41 22.21
CA LYS A 10 53.34 -10.22 23.20
C LYS A 10 52.14 -9.41 22.69
N GLU A 11 51.01 -9.71 23.35
CA GLU A 11 49.89 -8.87 23.82
C GLU A 11 49.74 -7.38 23.47
N ALA A 12 48.44 -7.03 23.40
CA ALA A 12 47.78 -5.77 23.78
C ALA A 12 47.59 -4.69 22.70
N GLY A 13 46.32 -4.50 22.32
CA GLY A 13 45.84 -3.42 21.46
C GLY A 13 44.32 -3.46 21.35
N GLU A 14 43.64 -3.17 22.45
CA GLU A 14 42.18 -2.96 22.51
C GLU A 14 41.85 -1.60 21.87
N ALA A 15 41.36 -1.62 20.64
CA ALA A 15 40.83 -0.44 19.96
C ALA A 15 39.29 -0.49 20.01
N LYS A 16 38.72 0.28 20.95
CA LYS A 16 37.30 0.66 20.92
C LYS A 16 37.08 1.57 19.70
N ALA A 17 36.30 1.11 18.74
CA ALA A 17 35.68 1.98 17.75
C ALA A 17 34.36 2.47 18.35
N GLU A 18 34.32 3.76 18.67
CA GLU A 18 33.09 4.51 18.94
C GLU A 18 32.31 4.62 17.62
N GLU A 19 31.10 4.07 17.59
CA GLU A 19 30.12 4.39 16.55
C GLU A 19 29.28 5.57 17.07
N ASP A 20 29.44 6.71 16.40
CA ASP A 20 28.61 7.90 16.53
C ASP A 20 27.16 7.58 16.12
N GLU A 21 26.28 7.34 17.10
CA GLU A 21 24.84 7.45 16.90
C GLU A 21 24.46 8.94 16.94
N GLU A 22 24.21 9.52 15.77
CA GLU A 22 23.50 10.79 15.63
C GLU A 22 22.08 10.65 16.20
N ALA A 23 21.94 10.99 17.47
CA ALA A 23 20.66 11.24 18.11
C ALA A 23 20.01 12.47 17.45
N VAL A 24 19.01 12.24 16.61
CA VAL A 24 18.10 13.29 16.13
C VAL A 24 17.28 13.78 17.32
N VAL A 25 17.79 14.80 18.00
CA VAL A 25 17.08 15.58 19.01
C VAL A 25 16.00 16.38 18.28
N VAL A 26 14.75 15.89 18.34
CA VAL A 26 13.59 16.65 17.89
C VAL A 26 13.35 17.77 18.90
N ASP A 27 13.80 18.97 18.55
CA ASP A 27 13.56 20.21 19.26
C ASP A 27 12.04 20.47 19.35
N GLN A 28 11.49 20.33 20.56
CA GLN A 28 10.06 20.51 20.88
C GLN A 28 9.64 21.98 20.99
N SER A 29 10.42 22.94 20.50
CA SER A 29 10.16 24.37 20.73
C SER A 29 9.60 25.17 19.54
N ALA A 30 9.20 24.53 18.44
CA ALA A 30 8.73 25.22 17.23
C ALA A 30 7.26 24.99 16.82
N ILE A 31 6.37 24.54 17.71
CA ILE A 31 4.91 24.59 17.48
C ILE A 31 4.39 25.93 18.00
N LYS A 32 4.84 27.01 17.38
CA LYS A 32 4.31 28.36 17.61
C LYS A 32 2.99 28.47 16.85
N SER A 33 1.90 28.14 17.55
CA SER A 33 0.53 28.61 17.34
C SER A 33 0.20 29.03 15.90
N LYS A 34 0.09 28.05 14.99
CA LYS A 34 -0.72 28.22 13.80
C LYS A 34 -2.17 28.14 14.30
N GLN A 35 -2.76 29.30 14.60
CA GLN A 35 -4.17 29.41 14.93
C GLN A 35 -4.94 28.65 13.85
N ILE A 36 -5.55 27.53 14.25
CA ILE A 36 -6.56 26.86 13.44
C ILE A 36 -7.71 27.85 13.45
N GLU A 37 -7.83 28.64 12.38
CA GLU A 37 -8.99 29.47 12.16
C GLU A 37 -10.23 28.57 12.19
N LYS A 38 -11.13 28.86 13.12
CA LYS A 38 -12.48 28.28 13.11
C LYS A 38 -13.07 28.55 11.73
N PRO A 39 -13.75 27.57 11.09
CA PRO A 39 -14.31 27.78 9.77
C PRO A 39 -15.30 28.95 9.81
N SER A 40 -14.97 30.05 9.13
CA SER A 40 -15.93 31.11 8.83
C SER A 40 -16.95 30.53 7.86
N ILE A 41 -18.18 30.39 8.33
CA ILE A 41 -19.27 29.84 7.53
C ILE A 41 -19.56 30.81 6.39
N ALA A 42 -19.31 30.36 5.17
CA ALA A 42 -19.67 31.07 3.95
C ALA A 42 -21.18 30.95 3.71
N ALA A 43 -21.96 31.97 4.08
CA ALA A 43 -23.28 32.22 3.50
C ALA A 43 -23.73 33.68 3.71
N GLY A 44 -23.65 34.47 2.63
CA GLY A 44 -24.63 35.49 2.27
C GLY A 44 -24.84 36.68 3.20
N SER A 45 -24.17 37.78 2.88
CA SER A 45 -24.52 39.14 3.30
C SER A 45 -25.89 39.59 2.77
N SER A 46 -26.82 39.91 3.69
CA SER A 46 -27.87 40.95 3.62
C SER A 46 -28.70 40.76 4.90
N SER A 47 -28.91 41.72 5.80
CA SER A 47 -29.09 43.15 5.67
C SER A 47 -28.76 43.82 7.02
N ASP A 48 -28.49 45.11 6.95
CA ASP A 48 -28.34 46.06 8.05
C ASP A 48 -29.38 45.85 9.16
N ASP A 49 -28.95 45.94 10.42
CA ASP A 49 -29.54 46.84 11.42
C ASP A 49 -28.65 46.86 12.68
N GLU A 50 -28.21 48.06 13.04
CA GLU A 50 -27.62 48.38 14.33
C GLU A 50 -28.71 48.22 15.41
N ASP A 51 -28.49 47.42 16.45
CA ASP A 51 -28.68 47.93 17.81
C ASP A 51 -28.08 47.06 18.92
N ASN A 52 -27.66 47.78 19.94
CA ASN A 52 -26.82 47.44 21.08
C ASN A 52 -27.63 46.67 22.17
N ASN A 53 -27.20 45.47 22.59
CA ASN A 53 -27.50 44.90 23.93
C ASN A 53 -26.56 43.72 24.27
N ASN A 54 -25.70 43.95 25.26
CA ASN A 54 -24.47 43.19 25.53
C ASN A 54 -24.60 42.03 26.54
N ASP A 55 -25.78 41.47 26.80
CA ASP A 55 -25.95 40.37 27.77
C ASP A 55 -26.78 39.16 27.24
N GLU A 56 -27.19 39.17 25.97
CA GLU A 56 -27.95 38.07 25.33
C GLU A 56 -27.13 37.28 24.29
N GLU A 57 -25.89 37.71 23.99
CA GLU A 57 -25.10 37.17 22.88
C GLU A 57 -24.58 35.74 23.11
N GLU A 58 -24.29 35.34 24.36
CA GLU A 58 -23.77 33.99 24.65
C GLU A 58 -24.85 32.89 24.56
N GLU A 59 -26.12 33.18 24.89
CA GLU A 59 -27.23 32.22 24.75
C GLU A 59 -27.67 32.07 23.29
N ILE A 60 -27.61 33.15 22.50
CA ILE A 60 -27.97 33.14 21.07
C ILE A 60 -26.91 32.38 20.25
N GLU A 61 -25.62 32.49 20.58
CA GLU A 61 -24.55 31.74 19.91
C GLU A 61 -24.66 30.21 20.11
N LEU A 62 -25.02 29.75 21.31
CA LEU A 62 -25.25 28.32 21.58
C LEU A 62 -26.54 27.81 20.93
N SER A 63 -27.60 28.62 20.95
CA SER A 63 -28.89 28.32 20.30
C SER A 63 -28.76 28.18 18.78
N PHE A 64 -27.97 29.05 18.13
CA PHE A 64 -27.74 29.00 16.69
C PHE A 64 -26.78 27.85 16.28
N SER A 65 -25.93 27.38 17.19
CA SER A 65 -25.00 26.26 16.96
C SER A 65 -25.68 24.88 16.97
N PHE A 66 -26.82 24.73 17.65
CA PHE A 66 -27.64 23.51 17.56
C PHE A 66 -28.57 23.47 16.34
N SER A 67 -28.95 24.63 15.79
CA SER A 67 -29.77 24.71 14.57
C SER A 67 -29.03 24.23 13.31
N ASN A 68 -27.69 24.25 13.32
CA ASN A 68 -26.87 23.94 12.14
C ASN A 68 -26.36 22.48 12.09
N LYS A 69 -26.71 21.63 13.07
CA LYS A 69 -26.33 20.20 13.07
C LYS A 69 -27.40 19.39 12.35
N ARG A 70 -27.01 18.73 11.25
CA ARG A 70 -27.86 17.78 10.54
C ARG A 70 -27.71 16.40 11.17
N LEU A 71 -28.82 15.68 11.32
CA LEU A 71 -28.80 14.28 11.72
C LEU A 71 -28.01 13.49 10.68
N CYS A 72 -27.01 12.72 11.11
CA CYS A 72 -26.31 11.81 10.21
C CYS A 72 -27.26 10.70 9.74
N ASP A 73 -27.22 10.38 8.45
CA ASP A 73 -27.96 9.22 7.95
C ASP A 73 -27.45 7.94 8.62
N ARG A 74 -28.37 7.02 8.92
CA ARG A 74 -28.08 5.75 9.61
C ARG A 74 -27.01 4.90 8.92
N TRP A 75 -26.94 4.96 7.58
CA TRP A 75 -25.94 4.22 6.79
C TRP A 75 -24.53 4.80 6.96
N LEU A 76 -24.40 6.11 7.12
CA LEU A 76 -23.13 6.79 7.36
C LEU A 76 -22.63 6.54 8.79
N ASP A 77 -23.54 6.53 9.76
CA ASP A 77 -23.24 6.12 11.14
C ASP A 77 -22.66 4.69 11.17
N ASN A 78 -23.27 3.76 10.44
CA ASN A 78 -22.74 2.40 10.29
C ASN A 78 -21.36 2.39 9.60
N LEU A 79 -21.13 3.24 8.61
CA LEU A 79 -19.83 3.33 7.94
C LEU A 79 -18.74 3.81 8.90
N PHE A 80 -19.04 4.78 9.78
CA PHE A 80 -18.10 5.22 10.82
C PHE A 80 -17.80 4.11 11.84
N MET A 81 -18.79 3.30 12.22
CA MET A 81 -18.57 2.14 13.09
C MET A 81 -17.66 1.10 12.43
N VAL A 82 -17.86 0.79 11.15
CA VAL A 82 -16.99 -0.12 10.39
C VAL A 82 -15.56 0.43 10.29
N LEU A 83 -15.42 1.74 10.03
CA LEU A 83 -14.10 2.39 10.00
C LEU A 83 -13.39 2.32 11.36
N TYR A 84 -14.13 2.51 12.46
CA TYR A 84 -13.58 2.38 13.82
C TYR A 84 -13.03 0.97 14.07
N GLU A 85 -13.79 -0.07 13.73
CA GLU A 85 -13.33 -1.45 13.88
C GLU A 85 -12.12 -1.76 13.00
N ASP A 86 -12.08 -1.23 11.78
CA ASP A 86 -10.92 -1.36 10.90
C ASP A 86 -9.66 -0.72 11.52
N LEU A 87 -9.77 0.53 11.98
CA LEU A 87 -8.66 1.24 12.63
C LEU A 87 -8.20 0.49 13.89
N ARG A 88 -9.15 0.02 14.70
CA ARG A 88 -8.86 -0.76 15.91
C ARG A 88 -8.07 -2.03 15.57
N GLN A 89 -8.54 -2.80 14.60
CA GLN A 89 -7.88 -4.05 14.22
C GLN A 89 -6.51 -3.79 13.59
N TYR A 90 -6.35 -2.72 12.82
CA TYR A 90 -5.09 -2.33 12.22
C TYR A 90 -4.06 -1.93 13.28
N THR A 91 -4.45 -1.13 14.26
CA THR A 91 -3.57 -0.72 15.36
C THR A 91 -3.11 -1.92 16.19
N ILE A 92 -4.01 -2.86 16.50
CA ILE A 92 -3.64 -4.10 17.20
C ILE A 92 -2.60 -4.88 16.38
N TRP A 93 -2.83 -5.06 15.08
CA TRP A 93 -1.89 -5.75 14.20
C TRP A 93 -0.51 -5.07 14.15
N ARG A 94 -0.47 -3.74 14.02
CA ARG A 94 0.79 -2.98 13.98
C ARG A 94 1.54 -3.07 15.31
N ALA A 95 0.83 -2.97 16.44
CA ALA A 95 1.41 -3.14 17.76
C ALA A 95 1.96 -4.57 17.96
N GLU A 96 1.24 -5.60 17.52
CA GLU A 96 1.73 -6.98 17.55
C GLU A 96 3.02 -7.12 16.74
N VAL A 97 3.04 -6.67 15.49
CA VAL A 97 4.23 -6.77 14.64
C VAL A 97 5.42 -6.05 15.29
N GLN A 98 5.21 -4.87 15.88
CA GLN A 98 6.26 -4.13 16.57
C GLN A 98 6.74 -4.85 17.83
N HIS A 99 5.84 -5.42 18.63
CA HIS A 99 6.17 -6.19 19.83
C HIS A 99 7.03 -7.42 19.49
N PHE A 100 6.62 -8.19 18.47
CA PHE A 100 7.39 -9.37 18.04
C PHE A 100 8.75 -9.00 17.45
N ARG A 101 8.85 -7.85 16.75
CA ARG A 101 10.13 -7.30 16.31
C ARG A 101 11.04 -6.94 17.48
N ALA A 102 10.51 -6.29 18.53
CA ALA A 102 11.30 -5.93 19.72
C ALA A 102 11.79 -7.16 20.51
N VAL A 103 10.97 -8.20 20.60
CA VAL A 103 11.32 -9.48 21.27
C VAL A 103 12.19 -10.37 20.37
N ASN A 104 12.51 -9.95 19.14
CA ASN A 104 13.19 -10.77 18.12
C ASN A 104 12.54 -12.15 17.90
N ALA A 105 11.22 -12.23 18.09
CA ALA A 105 10.45 -13.45 17.90
C ALA A 105 9.81 -13.48 16.50
N PRO A 106 9.77 -14.65 15.82
CA PRO A 106 9.17 -14.75 14.50
C PRO A 106 7.65 -14.55 14.58
N TYR A 107 7.14 -13.54 13.86
CA TYR A 107 5.71 -13.29 13.76
C TYR A 107 5.07 -14.26 12.74
N ARG A 108 4.45 -15.33 13.25
CA ARG A 108 3.76 -16.35 12.42
C ARG A 108 2.25 -16.17 12.51
N LYS A 109 1.59 -16.07 11.35
CA LYS A 109 0.14 -16.03 11.18
C LYS A 109 -0.25 -16.90 9.99
N SER A 110 -1.52 -17.31 9.92
CA SER A 110 -2.05 -18.10 8.80
C SER A 110 -2.02 -17.29 7.49
N GLY A 111 -1.90 -17.97 6.36
CA GLY A 111 -1.98 -17.33 5.04
C GLY A 111 -3.32 -16.60 4.82
N THR A 112 -4.40 -17.08 5.44
CA THR A 112 -5.71 -16.40 5.43
C THR A 112 -5.69 -15.11 6.25
N ASP A 113 -4.97 -15.08 7.36
CA ASP A 113 -4.87 -13.89 8.21
C ASP A 113 -4.12 -12.79 7.48
N TRP A 114 -3.04 -13.16 6.77
CA TRP A 114 -2.29 -12.23 5.91
C TRP A 114 -3.14 -11.65 4.78
N GLU A 115 -4.05 -12.43 4.20
CA GLU A 115 -5.01 -11.94 3.21
C GLU A 115 -5.95 -10.89 3.82
N ILE A 116 -6.48 -11.15 5.02
CA ILE A 116 -7.36 -10.23 5.75
C ILE A 116 -6.61 -8.95 6.15
N TYR A 117 -5.36 -9.04 6.63
CA TYR A 117 -4.55 -7.87 6.94
C TYR A 117 -4.24 -7.04 5.69
N GLY A 118 -4.00 -7.68 4.54
CA GLY A 118 -3.83 -6.99 3.27
C GLY A 118 -5.09 -6.22 2.85
N ASP A 119 -6.27 -6.84 2.98
CA ASP A 119 -7.55 -6.18 2.68
C ASP A 119 -7.83 -5.02 3.65
N LEU A 120 -7.55 -5.21 4.94
CA LEU A 120 -7.68 -4.17 5.96
C LEU A 120 -6.77 -2.97 5.66
N ALA A 121 -5.49 -3.22 5.37
CA ALA A 121 -4.53 -2.19 5.02
C ALA A 121 -4.93 -1.45 3.72
N THR A 122 -5.45 -2.19 2.73
CA THR A 122 -5.95 -1.59 1.48
C THR A 122 -7.15 -0.68 1.73
N ARG A 123 -8.09 -1.07 2.60
CA ARG A 123 -9.25 -0.23 2.97
C ARG A 123 -8.85 1.04 3.72
N LEU A 124 -7.82 0.97 4.55
CA LEU A 124 -7.27 2.11 5.28
C LEU A 124 -6.22 2.91 4.48
N HIS A 125 -6.04 2.61 3.19
CA HIS A 125 -5.08 3.28 2.30
C HIS A 125 -3.59 3.15 2.71
N HIS A 126 -3.23 2.11 3.44
CA HIS A 126 -1.86 1.74 3.79
C HIS A 126 -1.28 0.75 2.76
N ARG A 127 -0.79 1.27 1.63
CA ARG A 127 -0.44 0.46 0.45
C ARG A 127 0.81 -0.40 0.62
N GLU A 128 1.83 0.10 1.33
CA GLU A 128 3.08 -0.64 1.54
C GLU A 128 2.86 -1.83 2.48
N GLU A 129 2.11 -1.62 3.55
CA GLU A 129 1.69 -2.66 4.48
C GLU A 129 0.82 -3.72 3.80
N ALA A 130 -0.10 -3.29 2.93
CA ALA A 130 -0.95 -4.20 2.18
C ALA A 130 -0.11 -5.10 1.27
N LYS A 131 0.86 -4.52 0.54
CA LYS A 131 1.79 -5.25 -0.32
C LYS A 131 2.57 -6.31 0.46
N ASP A 132 3.15 -5.94 1.59
CA ASP A 132 3.88 -6.84 2.48
C ASP A 132 3.00 -8.00 2.98
N ALA A 133 1.76 -7.70 3.38
CA ALA A 133 0.82 -8.71 3.84
C ALA A 133 0.44 -9.67 2.69
N TYR A 134 0.12 -9.16 1.51
CA TYR A 134 -0.21 -10.00 0.36
C TYR A 134 0.98 -10.83 -0.13
N GLN A 135 2.23 -10.32 -0.05
CA GLN A 135 3.43 -11.10 -0.34
C GLN A 135 3.55 -12.30 0.60
N ARG A 136 3.43 -12.08 1.92
CA ARG A 136 3.45 -13.15 2.92
C ARG A 136 2.30 -14.15 2.72
N CYS A 137 1.13 -13.67 2.30
CA CYS A 137 0.02 -14.53 1.92
C CYS A 137 0.41 -15.43 0.73
N ALA A 138 0.93 -14.84 -0.35
CA ALA A 138 1.31 -15.54 -1.58
C ALA A 138 2.44 -16.57 -1.39
N GLU A 139 3.34 -16.34 -0.43
CA GLU A 139 4.39 -17.29 -0.03
C GLU A 139 3.83 -18.51 0.70
N GLN A 140 2.84 -18.33 1.57
CA GLN A 140 2.25 -19.42 2.35
C GLN A 140 1.19 -20.21 1.59
N LYS A 141 0.34 -19.51 0.82
CA LYS A 141 -0.83 -20.08 0.17
C LYS A 141 -1.07 -19.39 -1.17
N PHE A 142 -1.45 -20.17 -2.17
CA PHE A 142 -1.99 -19.60 -3.39
C PHE A 142 -3.37 -18.97 -3.11
N SER A 143 -3.47 -17.64 -3.20
CA SER A 143 -4.73 -16.89 -3.18
C SER A 143 -4.83 -16.01 -4.42
N ALA A 144 -5.83 -16.28 -5.27
CA ALA A 144 -6.06 -15.51 -6.49
C ALA A 144 -6.39 -14.04 -6.19
N LYS A 145 -7.09 -13.78 -5.07
CA LYS A 145 -7.44 -12.43 -4.63
C LYS A 145 -6.20 -11.63 -4.22
N ALA A 146 -5.33 -12.22 -3.38
CA ALA A 146 -4.09 -11.59 -2.95
C ALA A 146 -3.14 -11.32 -4.14
N LEU A 147 -3.01 -12.28 -5.06
CA LEU A 147 -2.21 -12.11 -6.28
C LEU A 147 -2.78 -11.01 -7.18
N LEU A 148 -4.11 -10.89 -7.29
CA LEU A 148 -4.72 -9.83 -8.09
C LEU A 148 -4.40 -8.44 -7.51
N ARG A 149 -4.49 -8.29 -6.19
CA ARG A 149 -4.10 -7.05 -5.49
C ARG A 149 -2.62 -6.74 -5.64
N LEU A 150 -1.75 -7.75 -5.55
CA LEU A 150 -0.32 -7.59 -5.84
C LEU A 150 -0.07 -7.16 -7.28
N LEU A 151 -0.82 -7.69 -8.25
CA LEU A 151 -0.69 -7.28 -9.65
C LEU A 151 -1.04 -5.81 -9.84
N GLU A 152 -2.12 -5.33 -9.21
CA GLU A 152 -2.50 -3.92 -9.20
C GLU A 152 -1.35 -3.06 -8.63
N ILE A 153 -0.86 -3.39 -7.44
CA ILE A 153 0.23 -2.66 -6.78
C ILE A 153 1.52 -2.66 -7.61
N TYR A 154 1.94 -3.80 -8.17
CA TYR A 154 3.14 -3.87 -9.00
C TYR A 154 3.00 -3.16 -10.33
N SER A 155 1.78 -3.11 -10.89
CA SER A 155 1.49 -2.33 -12.10
C SER A 155 1.54 -0.83 -11.84
N ASP A 156 1.15 -0.39 -10.63
CA ASP A 156 1.27 1.00 -10.21
C ASP A 156 2.74 1.41 -9.98
N GLU A 157 3.56 0.50 -9.46
CA GLU A 157 4.99 0.71 -9.22
C GLU A 157 5.86 0.51 -10.47
N CYS A 158 5.28 0.13 -11.61
CA CYS A 158 5.99 -0.26 -12.84
C CYS A 158 7.04 -1.37 -12.62
N ASN A 159 6.85 -2.27 -11.65
CA ASN A 159 7.75 -3.40 -11.44
C ASN A 159 7.43 -4.53 -12.42
N LEU A 160 8.00 -4.44 -13.63
CA LEU A 160 7.69 -5.34 -14.73
C LEU A 160 7.95 -6.82 -14.40
N HIS A 161 9.08 -7.15 -13.79
CA HIS A 161 9.44 -8.55 -13.52
C HIS A 161 8.44 -9.20 -12.55
N ARG A 162 8.19 -8.57 -11.39
CA ARG A 162 7.27 -9.12 -10.38
C ARG A 162 5.82 -9.11 -10.86
N ALA A 163 5.41 -8.07 -11.59
CA ALA A 163 4.07 -8.02 -12.16
C ALA A 163 3.84 -9.16 -13.17
N MET A 164 4.83 -9.44 -14.02
CA MET A 164 4.74 -10.53 -15.01
C MET A 164 4.70 -11.91 -14.35
N GLU A 165 5.49 -12.16 -13.32
CA GLU A 165 5.42 -13.42 -12.55
C GLU A 165 4.03 -13.66 -11.94
N VAL A 166 3.44 -12.61 -11.35
CA VAL A 166 2.11 -12.67 -10.76
C VAL A 166 1.04 -12.84 -11.84
N ALA A 167 1.14 -12.11 -12.95
CA ALA A 167 0.23 -12.23 -14.09
C ALA A 167 0.25 -13.66 -14.67
N ILE A 168 1.42 -14.27 -14.81
CA ILE A 168 1.56 -15.68 -15.24
C ILE A 168 0.80 -16.62 -14.30
N LYS A 169 1.02 -16.51 -12.98
CA LYS A 169 0.34 -17.33 -11.97
C LYS A 169 -1.18 -17.19 -12.05
N LEU A 170 -1.66 -15.95 -12.21
CA LEU A 170 -3.09 -15.66 -12.34
C LEU A 170 -3.68 -16.19 -13.66
N CYS A 171 -2.96 -16.08 -14.78
CA CYS A 171 -3.41 -16.62 -16.06
C CYS A 171 -3.52 -18.14 -16.04
N VAL A 172 -2.54 -18.85 -15.47
CA VAL A 172 -2.61 -20.30 -15.29
C VAL A 172 -3.81 -20.69 -14.41
N TYR A 173 -4.08 -19.91 -13.36
CA TYR A 173 -5.25 -20.12 -12.52
C TYR A 173 -6.55 -19.92 -13.30
N GLN A 174 -6.68 -18.87 -14.12
CA GLN A 174 -7.87 -18.64 -14.94
C GLN A 174 -8.12 -19.77 -15.94
N GLU A 175 -7.07 -20.27 -16.61
CA GLU A 175 -7.20 -21.39 -17.56
C GLU A 175 -7.71 -22.65 -16.86
N ARG A 176 -7.28 -22.91 -15.61
CA ARG A 176 -7.77 -24.05 -14.81
C ARG A 176 -9.29 -24.00 -14.58
N TRP A 177 -9.87 -22.80 -14.51
CA TRP A 177 -11.31 -22.60 -14.33
C TRP A 177 -12.05 -22.34 -15.65
N TYR A 178 -11.40 -22.62 -16.79
CA TYR A 178 -11.95 -22.42 -18.14
C TYR A 178 -12.35 -20.95 -18.42
N HIS A 179 -11.69 -19.99 -17.76
CA HIS A 179 -11.84 -18.57 -18.09
C HIS A 179 -11.03 -18.24 -19.35
N GLU A 180 -11.64 -18.45 -20.52
CA GLU A 180 -11.02 -18.16 -21.82
C GLU A 180 -11.11 -16.69 -22.22
N THR A 181 -11.94 -15.90 -21.53
CA THR A 181 -12.15 -14.48 -21.81
C THR A 181 -10.91 -13.67 -21.45
N ILE A 182 -10.22 -13.15 -22.46
CA ILE A 182 -9.02 -12.31 -22.30
C ILE A 182 -9.41 -10.92 -21.76
N PHE A 183 -10.50 -10.34 -22.27
CA PHE A 183 -11.02 -9.02 -21.90
C PHE A 183 -12.53 -9.11 -21.67
N PRO A 184 -13.12 -8.38 -20.70
CA PRO A 184 -12.54 -7.39 -19.79
C PRO A 184 -12.11 -7.99 -18.44
N THR A 185 -10.86 -8.48 -18.34
CA THR A 185 -10.30 -9.00 -17.08
C THR A 185 -9.43 -7.97 -16.39
N ALA A 186 -9.36 -8.03 -15.05
CA ALA A 186 -8.44 -7.19 -14.28
C ALA A 186 -6.96 -7.46 -14.63
N ILE A 187 -6.62 -8.69 -15.04
CA ILE A 187 -5.30 -9.01 -15.58
C ILE A 187 -5.05 -8.21 -16.86
N ALA A 188 -5.96 -8.24 -17.83
CA ALA A 188 -5.80 -7.47 -19.07
C ALA A 188 -5.69 -5.97 -18.82
N TYR A 189 -6.42 -5.42 -17.85
CA TYR A 189 -6.31 -4.02 -17.46
C TYR A 189 -4.91 -3.68 -16.95
N ASN A 190 -4.39 -4.44 -15.98
CA ASN A 190 -3.06 -4.22 -15.42
C ASN A 190 -1.94 -4.50 -16.44
N MET A 191 -2.13 -5.49 -17.34
CA MET A 191 -1.22 -5.75 -18.45
C MET A 191 -1.18 -4.60 -19.45
N ASN A 192 -2.34 -4.03 -19.81
CA ASN A 192 -2.38 -2.85 -20.69
C ASN A 192 -1.72 -1.65 -20.03
N LYS A 193 -1.89 -1.46 -18.72
CA LYS A 193 -1.21 -0.42 -17.95
C LYS A 193 0.32 -0.58 -18.00
N LEU A 194 0.83 -1.80 -17.84
CA LEU A 194 2.27 -2.10 -17.98
C LEU A 194 2.78 -1.87 -19.41
N ILE A 195 2.00 -2.23 -20.42
CA ILE A 195 2.35 -1.99 -21.83
C ILE A 195 2.40 -0.49 -22.11
N GLN A 196 1.49 0.28 -21.52
CA GLN A 196 1.45 1.74 -21.65
C GLN A 196 2.68 2.42 -21.03
N SER A 197 3.17 1.93 -19.90
CA SER A 197 4.32 2.52 -19.21
C SER A 197 5.67 2.08 -19.81
N GLU A 198 5.84 0.79 -20.10
CA GLU A 198 7.14 0.20 -20.46
C GLU A 198 7.30 -0.13 -21.96
N GLY A 199 6.19 -0.20 -22.68
CA GLY A 199 6.14 -0.58 -24.10
C GLY A 199 6.01 -2.08 -24.33
N LEU A 200 5.32 -2.45 -25.41
CA LEU A 200 5.00 -3.86 -25.73
C LEU A 200 6.25 -4.74 -25.92
N ALA A 201 7.27 -4.24 -26.62
CA ALA A 201 8.48 -5.00 -26.91
C ALA A 201 9.24 -5.39 -25.62
N LYS A 202 9.31 -4.47 -24.65
CA LYS A 202 9.97 -4.72 -23.37
C LYS A 202 9.20 -5.76 -22.55
N VAL A 203 7.87 -5.64 -22.48
CA VAL A 203 7.01 -6.63 -21.82
C VAL A 203 7.19 -8.02 -22.44
N GLN A 204 7.20 -8.11 -23.77
CA GLN A 204 7.43 -9.39 -24.47
C GLN A 204 8.82 -9.97 -24.18
N ASN A 205 9.87 -9.14 -24.18
CA ASN A 205 11.22 -9.59 -23.85
C ASN A 205 11.32 -10.09 -22.41
N THR A 206 10.66 -9.43 -21.45
CA THR A 206 10.62 -9.92 -20.08
C THR A 206 9.86 -11.23 -19.93
N LEU A 207 8.78 -11.44 -20.70
CA LEU A 207 8.07 -12.71 -20.73
C LEU A 207 8.97 -13.85 -21.23
N ILE A 208 9.80 -13.59 -22.25
CA ILE A 208 10.80 -14.54 -22.75
C ILE A 208 11.88 -14.79 -21.69
N ALA A 209 12.37 -13.75 -21.02
CA ALA A 209 13.41 -13.84 -20.00
C ALA A 209 12.98 -14.63 -18.76
N LEU A 210 11.69 -14.59 -18.39
CA LEU A 210 11.12 -15.39 -17.30
C LEU A 210 11.11 -16.90 -17.58
N ASN A 211 11.44 -17.32 -18.82
CA ASN A 211 11.60 -18.71 -19.24
C ASN A 211 10.40 -19.60 -18.84
N ALA A 212 9.18 -19.11 -19.06
CA ALA A 212 7.96 -19.84 -18.76
C ALA A 212 7.75 -21.03 -19.72
N SER A 213 7.01 -22.05 -19.26
CA SER A 213 6.64 -23.20 -20.08
C SER A 213 5.98 -22.76 -21.41
N PRO A 214 6.25 -23.43 -22.55
CA PRO A 214 5.70 -23.04 -23.85
C PRO A 214 4.16 -22.89 -23.87
N ALA A 215 3.45 -23.71 -23.08
CA ALA A 215 2.00 -23.61 -22.95
C ALA A 215 1.56 -22.29 -22.29
N VAL A 216 2.26 -21.89 -21.23
CA VAL A 216 2.03 -20.64 -20.49
C VAL A 216 2.40 -19.43 -21.34
N PHE A 217 3.50 -19.53 -22.09
CA PHE A 217 3.90 -18.49 -23.04
C PHE A 217 2.82 -18.25 -24.10
N LYS A 218 2.24 -19.32 -24.66
CA LYS A 218 1.12 -19.24 -25.62
C LYS A 218 -0.11 -18.55 -24.99
N LEU A 219 -0.42 -18.84 -23.73
CA LEU A 219 -1.54 -18.22 -23.02
C LEU A 219 -1.31 -16.72 -22.81
N MET A 220 -0.13 -16.33 -22.30
CA MET A 220 0.24 -14.92 -22.11
C MET A 220 0.32 -14.16 -23.43
N SER A 221 0.77 -14.81 -24.51
CA SER A 221 0.82 -14.24 -25.85
C SER A 221 -0.56 -13.82 -26.35
N ARG A 222 -1.66 -14.43 -25.89
CA ARG A 222 -3.03 -13.99 -26.23
C ARG A 222 -3.30 -12.56 -25.77
N TYR A 223 -2.84 -12.20 -24.56
CA TYR A 223 -2.95 -10.85 -24.02
C TYR A 223 -2.12 -9.84 -24.82
N LEU A 224 -0.88 -10.20 -25.16
CA LEU A 224 0.02 -9.34 -25.95
C LEU A 224 -0.46 -9.15 -27.39
N ASN A 225 -0.91 -10.23 -28.05
CA ASN A 225 -1.46 -10.17 -29.41
C ASN A 225 -2.72 -9.30 -29.47
N ARG A 226 -3.56 -9.36 -28.43
CA ARG A 226 -4.69 -8.44 -28.29
C ARG A 226 -4.19 -7.00 -28.21
N ALA A 227 -3.26 -6.69 -27.31
CA ALA A 227 -2.74 -5.33 -27.16
C ALA A 227 -2.19 -4.79 -28.49
N LYS A 228 -1.49 -5.63 -29.26
CA LYS A 228 -0.99 -5.32 -30.60
C LYS A 228 -2.09 -5.11 -31.64
N THR A 229 -3.14 -5.93 -31.63
CA THR A 229 -4.24 -5.85 -32.61
C THR A 229 -5.11 -4.60 -32.40
N PHE A 230 -5.32 -4.22 -31.14
CA PHE A 230 -6.15 -3.07 -30.77
C PHE A 230 -5.35 -1.77 -30.57
N ASP A 231 -4.05 -1.78 -30.91
CA ASP A 231 -3.13 -0.64 -30.79
C ASP A 231 -3.27 0.09 -29.44
N VAL A 232 -3.19 -0.69 -28.35
CA VAL A 232 -3.25 -0.15 -26.99
C VAL A 232 -2.12 0.88 -26.84
N PRO A 233 -2.33 2.04 -26.20
CA PRO A 233 -1.28 3.03 -25.99
C PRO A 233 -0.04 2.37 -25.36
N GLY A 234 1.14 2.61 -25.95
CA GLY A 234 2.39 1.90 -25.61
C GLY A 234 2.69 0.65 -26.47
N SER A 235 1.75 0.25 -27.34
CA SER A 235 1.93 -0.82 -28.34
C SER A 235 2.55 -0.34 -29.65
N GLY A 236 2.91 0.95 -29.74
CA GLY A 236 3.43 1.58 -30.96
C GLY A 236 4.67 0.88 -31.53
N ARG A 237 4.71 0.86 -32.87
CA ARG A 237 5.77 0.32 -33.72
C ARG A 237 7.17 0.82 -33.38
#